data_AF-A0A811MQI9-F1
#
_entry.id   AF-A0A811MQI9-F1
#
_cell.length_a   1.000
_cell.length_b   1.000
_cell.length_c   1.000
_cell.angle_alpha   90.00
_cell.angle_beta   90.00
_cell.angle_gamma   90.00
#
_symmetry.space_group_name_H-M   'P 1'
#
loop_
_entity.id
_entity.type
_entity.pdbx_description
1 polymer ?
#
loop_
_entity_poly.entity_id
_entity_poly.type
_entity_poly.pdbx_seq_one_letter_code
_entity_poly.pdbx_strand_id
1 'polypeptide(L)'
;MEAVVRKVQQRVRKAQEEMDQWDDLNTRLLSYFSNAGTVISRLQALGEDKNYGPLRGVPNIREELMGNQMEVLELIFVNAREVLEKFNDIVKALNKALRDNKQMVRGGSALTAKQMQLQVGILPTIAECLDGFQTLCEMHQAE
;
A
#
# COMPACT_ATOMS: atom_id res chain seq x y z
N MET A 1 29.73 3.61 -17.59
CA MET A 1 28.35 4.01 -17.97
C MET A 1 27.37 2.88 -17.72
N GLU A 2 27.64 1.69 -18.28
CA GLU A 2 26.78 0.51 -18.15
C GLU A 2 26.45 0.13 -16.69
N ALA A 3 27.42 0.18 -15.78
CA ALA A 3 27.18 -0.08 -14.35
C ALA A 3 26.18 0.90 -13.70
N VAL A 4 26.15 2.16 -14.15
CA VAL A 4 25.22 3.17 -13.65
C VAL A 4 23.81 2.93 -14.21
N VAL A 5 23.71 2.61 -15.50
CA VAL A 5 22.44 2.23 -16.15
C VAL A 5 21.84 1.00 -15.47
N ARG A 6 22.63 -0.06 -15.27
CA ARG A 6 22.18 -1.28 -14.57
C ARG A 6 21.70 -0.98 -13.15
N LYS A 7 22.38 -0.08 -12.42
CA LYS A 7 21.98 0.33 -11.07
C LYS A 7 20.67 1.10 -11.04
N VAL A 8 20.42 1.98 -12.02
CA VAL A 8 19.15 2.70 -12.15
C VAL A 8 18.03 1.72 -12.52
N GLN A 9 18.25 0.82 -13.48
CA GLN A 9 17.28 -0.21 -13.87
C GLN A 9 16.91 -1.13 -12.70
N GLN A 10 17.89 -1.55 -11.89
CA GLN A 10 17.63 -2.35 -10.69
C GLN A 10 16.72 -1.60 -9.70
N ARG A 11 16.90 -0.30 -9.54
CA ARG A 11 16.07 0.52 -8.65
C ARG A 11 14.66 0.71 -9.17
N VAL A 12 14.48 0.86 -10.49
CA VAL A 12 13.16 0.91 -11.12
C VAL A 12 12.43 -0.42 -10.92
N ARG A 13 13.10 -1.56 -11.16
CA ARG A 13 12.51 -2.89 -10.90
C ARG A 13 12.09 -3.06 -9.45
N LYS A 14 12.95 -2.66 -8.50
CA LYS A 14 12.60 -2.72 -7.10
C LYS A 14 11.38 -1.85 -6.78
N ALA A 15 11.29 -0.63 -7.32
CA ALA A 15 10.11 0.20 -7.11
C ALA A 15 8.85 -0.41 -7.71
N GLN A 16 8.95 -1.09 -8.86
CA GLN A 16 7.82 -1.85 -9.42
C GLN A 16 7.40 -2.99 -8.48
N GLU A 17 8.33 -3.73 -7.87
CA GLU A 17 8.00 -4.76 -6.88
C GLU A 17 7.30 -4.19 -5.64
N GLU A 18 7.71 -3.01 -5.17
CA GLU A 18 7.02 -2.30 -4.07
C GLU A 18 5.61 -1.85 -4.51
N MET A 19 5.43 -1.49 -5.79
CA MET A 19 4.12 -1.14 -6.35
C MET A 19 3.19 -2.35 -6.47
N ASP A 20 3.70 -3.50 -6.92
CA ASP A 20 2.90 -4.73 -6.97
C ASP A 20 2.44 -5.15 -5.56
N GLN A 21 3.30 -4.95 -4.55
CA GLN A 21 2.92 -5.17 -3.14
C GLN A 21 1.87 -4.17 -2.65
N TRP A 22 1.94 -2.92 -3.09
CA TRP A 22 0.93 -1.91 -2.77
C TRP A 22 -0.47 -2.36 -3.23
N ASP A 23 -0.58 -2.88 -4.46
CA ASP A 23 -1.85 -3.34 -5.02
C ASP A 23 -2.46 -4.53 -4.25
N ASP A 24 -1.64 -5.49 -3.81
CA ASP A 24 -2.09 -6.59 -2.93
C ASP A 24 -2.61 -6.05 -1.60
N LEU A 25 -1.85 -5.15 -0.97
CA LEU A 25 -2.24 -4.53 0.30
C LEU A 25 -3.54 -3.72 0.16
N ASN A 26 -3.72 -3.01 -0.94
CA ASN A 26 -4.93 -2.22 -1.21
C ASN A 26 -6.15 -3.13 -1.37
N THR A 27 -6.00 -4.23 -2.12
CA THR A 27 -7.05 -5.25 -2.27
C THR A 27 -7.46 -5.84 -0.92
N ARG A 28 -6.48 -6.14 -0.06
CA ARG A 28 -6.73 -6.65 1.30
C ARG A 28 -7.41 -5.63 2.20
N LEU A 29 -6.98 -4.37 2.16
CA LEU A 29 -7.58 -3.30 2.97
C LEU A 29 -9.05 -3.07 2.59
N LEU A 30 -9.36 -3.05 1.29
CA LEU A 30 -10.73 -2.96 0.80
C LEU A 30 -11.60 -4.13 1.28
N SER A 31 -11.05 -5.35 1.28
CA SER A 31 -11.73 -6.53 1.83
C SER A 31 -12.02 -6.38 3.32
N TYR A 32 -11.06 -5.87 4.12
CA TYR A 32 -11.29 -5.59 5.54
C TYR A 32 -12.41 -4.55 5.75
N PHE A 33 -12.43 -3.46 4.98
CA PHE A 33 -13.51 -2.47 5.08
C PHE A 33 -14.88 -3.03 4.69
N SER A 34 -14.94 -3.85 3.63
CA SER A 34 -16.19 -4.51 3.23
C SER A 34 -16.71 -5.46 4.32
N ASN A 35 -15.81 -6.25 4.91
CA ASN A 35 -16.12 -7.15 6.01
C ASN A 35 -16.57 -6.38 7.27
N ALA A 36 -15.88 -5.29 7.62
CA ALA A 36 -16.27 -4.41 8.72
C ALA A 36 -17.68 -3.84 8.50
N GLY A 37 -17.98 -3.36 7.29
CA GLY A 37 -19.33 -2.86 6.95
C GLY A 37 -20.41 -3.92 7.13
N THR A 38 -20.12 -5.17 6.77
CA THR A 38 -21.03 -6.32 6.99
C THR A 38 -21.25 -6.57 8.48
N VAL A 39 -20.20 -6.56 9.30
CA VAL A 39 -20.30 -6.76 10.75
C VAL A 39 -21.07 -5.62 11.42
N ILE A 40 -20.82 -4.37 11.02
CA ILE A 40 -21.56 -3.19 11.52
C ILE A 40 -23.05 -3.30 11.19
N SER A 41 -23.39 -3.74 9.97
CA SER A 41 -24.78 -3.96 9.57
C SER A 41 -25.46 -5.05 10.42
N ARG A 42 -24.72 -6.12 10.75
CA ARG A 42 -25.21 -7.17 11.67
C ARG A 42 -25.39 -6.65 13.08
N LEU A 43 -24.45 -5.85 13.59
CA LEU A 43 -24.56 -5.21 14.91
C LEU A 43 -25.81 -4.34 15.02
N GLN A 44 -26.16 -3.59 13.98
CA GLN A 44 -27.41 -2.83 13.94
C GLN A 44 -28.63 -3.75 14.07
N ALA A 45 -28.67 -4.86 13.32
CA ALA A 45 -29.76 -5.83 13.42
C ALA A 45 -29.82 -6.52 14.79
N LEU A 46 -28.68 -6.87 15.39
CA LEU A 46 -28.61 -7.44 16.74
C LEU A 46 -28.95 -6.42 17.84
N GLY A 47 -28.80 -5.13 17.55
CA GLY A 47 -29.22 -4.05 18.44
C GLY A 47 -30.74 -3.98 18.63
N GLU A 48 -31.51 -4.47 17.68
CA GLU A 48 -32.98 -4.39 17.66
C GLU A 48 -33.62 -5.55 18.45
N ASP A 49 -34.13 -5.27 19.65
CA ASP A 49 -34.76 -6.26 20.53
C ASP A 49 -35.94 -7.03 19.89
N LYS A 50 -36.62 -6.43 18.90
CA LYS A 50 -37.69 -7.08 18.13
C LYS A 50 -37.21 -8.26 17.28
N ASN A 51 -35.92 -8.32 16.94
CA ASN A 51 -35.35 -9.34 16.05
C ASN A 51 -35.09 -10.69 16.74
N TYR A 52 -35.22 -10.76 18.06
CA TYR A 52 -34.90 -11.97 18.84
C TYR A 52 -36.06 -12.96 18.93
N GLY A 53 -37.31 -12.50 18.79
CA GLY A 53 -38.49 -13.37 18.84
C GLY A 53 -38.46 -14.34 20.05
N PRO A 54 -38.59 -15.66 19.83
CA PRO A 54 -38.51 -16.66 20.91
C PRO A 54 -37.19 -16.66 21.69
N LEU A 55 -36.08 -16.20 21.09
CA LEU A 55 -34.77 -16.16 21.74
C LEU A 55 -34.69 -15.11 22.86
N ARG A 56 -35.64 -14.17 22.95
CA ARG A 56 -35.66 -13.15 24.02
C ARG A 56 -35.70 -13.76 25.44
N GLY A 57 -36.24 -14.97 25.59
CA GLY A 57 -36.27 -15.68 26.87
C GLY A 57 -34.92 -16.29 27.28
N VAL A 58 -33.93 -16.30 26.38
CA VAL A 58 -32.57 -16.80 26.67
C VAL A 58 -31.78 -15.70 27.37
N PRO A 59 -31.29 -15.93 28.61
CA PRO A 59 -30.49 -14.94 29.32
C PRO A 59 -29.25 -14.54 28.51
N ASN A 60 -28.94 -13.25 28.48
CA ASN A 60 -27.73 -12.65 27.88
C ASN A 60 -27.48 -12.90 26.39
N ILE A 61 -28.42 -13.50 25.65
CA ILE A 61 -28.22 -13.87 24.24
C ILE A 61 -27.85 -12.67 23.35
N ARG A 62 -28.42 -11.51 23.63
CA ARG A 62 -28.16 -10.28 22.88
C ARG A 62 -26.76 -9.78 23.15
N GLU A 63 -26.39 -9.69 24.42
CA GLU A 63 -25.07 -9.27 24.88
C GLU A 63 -23.97 -10.20 24.32
N GLU A 64 -24.17 -11.51 24.36
CA GLU A 64 -23.23 -12.50 23.83
C GLU A 64 -23.06 -12.38 22.30
N LEU A 65 -24.16 -12.29 21.54
CA LEU A 65 -24.09 -12.15 20.09
C LEU A 65 -23.45 -10.83 19.66
N MET A 66 -23.78 -9.72 20.33
CA MET A 66 -23.14 -8.43 20.07
C MET A 66 -21.65 -8.46 20.45
N GLY A 67 -21.31 -9.08 21.58
CA GLY A 67 -19.91 -9.29 22.01
C GLY A 67 -19.10 -10.01 20.96
N ASN A 68 -19.60 -11.14 20.46
CA ASN A 68 -18.95 -11.91 19.38
C ASN A 68 -18.75 -11.08 18.10
N GLN A 69 -19.74 -10.26 17.70
CA GLN A 69 -19.55 -9.39 16.54
C GLN A 69 -18.53 -8.27 16.81
N MET A 70 -18.47 -7.75 18.03
CA MET A 70 -17.51 -6.71 18.43
C MET A 70 -16.07 -7.24 18.41
N GLU A 71 -15.84 -8.46 18.90
CA GLU A 71 -14.54 -9.13 18.84
C GLU A 71 -14.07 -9.33 17.38
N VAL A 72 -14.99 -9.75 16.50
CA VAL A 72 -14.69 -9.86 15.07
C VAL A 72 -14.34 -8.50 14.47
N LEU A 73 -15.07 -7.44 14.83
CA LEU A 73 -14.80 -6.10 14.33
C LEU A 73 -13.44 -5.56 14.82
N GLU A 74 -13.09 -5.82 16.08
CA GLU A 74 -11.79 -5.49 16.64
C GLU A 74 -10.66 -6.18 15.87
N LEU A 75 -10.81 -7.49 15.61
CA LEU A 75 -9.84 -8.25 14.83
C LEU A 75 -9.67 -7.69 13.41
N ILE A 76 -10.76 -7.28 12.76
CA ILE A 76 -10.69 -6.63 11.43
C ILE A 76 -9.87 -5.34 11.50
N PHE A 77 -10.11 -4.49 12.51
CA PHE A 77 -9.37 -3.23 12.65
C PHE A 77 -7.90 -3.42 13.00
N VAL A 78 -7.56 -4.41 13.83
CA VAL A 78 -6.16 -4.79 14.11
C VAL A 78 -5.46 -5.17 12.80
N ASN A 79 -6.08 -6.06 12.00
CA ASN A 79 -5.50 -6.46 10.72
C ASN A 79 -5.40 -5.31 9.70
N ALA A 80 -6.41 -4.43 9.66
CA ALA A 80 -6.37 -3.25 8.79
C ALA A 80 -5.23 -2.30 9.18
N ARG A 81 -4.99 -2.12 10.48
CA ARG A 81 -3.86 -1.33 10.97
C ARG A 81 -2.51 -1.91 10.54
N GLU A 82 -2.33 -3.23 10.64
CA GLU A 82 -1.10 -3.88 10.17
C GLU A 82 -0.85 -3.64 8.67
N VAL A 83 -1.92 -3.60 7.85
CA VAL A 83 -1.82 -3.25 6.43
C VAL A 83 -1.40 -1.79 6.23
N LEU A 84 -1.97 -0.86 7.00
CA LEU A 84 -1.58 0.56 6.96
C LEU A 84 -0.11 0.78 7.36
N GLU A 85 0.39 0.01 8.33
CA GLU A 85 1.80 0.04 8.72
C GLU A 85 2.70 -0.44 7.56
N LYS A 86 2.29 -1.47 6.81
CA LYS A 86 3.02 -1.94 5.62
C LYS A 86 3.01 -0.91 4.48
N PHE A 87 1.88 -0.22 4.26
CA PHE A 87 1.84 0.89 3.30
C PHE A 87 2.86 1.98 3.63
N ASN A 88 2.97 2.36 4.91
CA ASN A 88 3.96 3.33 5.35
C ASN A 88 5.40 2.87 5.06
N ASP A 89 5.69 1.57 5.18
CA ASP A 89 7.00 1.03 4.86
C ASP A 89 7.31 1.06 3.36
N ILE A 90 6.33 0.77 2.50
CA ILE A 90 6.46 0.95 1.04
C ILE A 90 6.75 2.42 0.71
N VAL A 91 5.99 3.36 1.28
CA VAL A 91 6.22 4.81 1.07
C VAL A 91 7.64 5.21 1.49
N LYS A 92 8.14 4.70 2.63
CA LYS A 92 9.52 4.95 3.06
C LYS A 92 10.53 4.36 2.08
N ALA A 93 10.29 3.16 1.57
CA ALA A 93 11.17 2.49 0.62
C ALA A 93 11.27 3.25 -0.71
N LEU A 94 10.12 3.66 -1.27
CA LEU A 94 10.05 4.46 -2.49
C LEU A 94 10.73 5.83 -2.31
N ASN A 95 10.45 6.53 -1.21
CA ASN A 95 11.09 7.81 -0.91
C ASN A 95 12.61 7.68 -0.73
N LYS A 96 13.08 6.59 -0.12
CA LYS A 96 14.52 6.30 -0.02
C LYS A 96 15.12 6.08 -1.40
N ALA A 97 14.48 5.26 -2.25
CA ALA A 97 14.93 5.03 -3.61
C ALA A 97 15.01 6.33 -4.44
N LEU A 98 14.03 7.24 -4.27
CA LEU A 98 14.03 8.56 -4.90
C LEU A 98 15.22 9.42 -4.44
N ARG A 99 15.46 9.50 -3.13
CA ARG A 99 16.59 10.27 -2.58
C ARG A 99 17.92 9.73 -3.08
N ASP A 100 18.09 8.41 -3.05
CA ASP A 100 19.31 7.74 -3.51
C ASP A 100 19.54 7.95 -5.02
N ASN A 101 18.47 8.07 -5.83
CA ASN A 101 18.55 8.41 -7.25
C ASN A 101 18.93 9.88 -7.44
N LYS A 102 18.28 10.82 -6.74
CA LYS A 102 18.59 12.26 -6.79
C LYS A 102 20.03 12.55 -6.37
N GLN A 103 20.57 11.84 -5.37
CA GLN A 103 21.96 11.96 -4.96
C GLN A 103 22.94 11.43 -6.02
N MET A 104 22.61 10.35 -6.74
CA MET A 104 23.43 9.90 -7.86
C MET A 104 23.47 10.91 -9.01
N VAL A 105 22.41 11.68 -9.21
CA VAL A 105 22.34 12.74 -10.23
C VAL A 105 23.10 14.00 -9.79
N ARG A 106 23.11 14.33 -8.49
CA ARG A 106 23.65 15.60 -7.97
C ARG A 106 25.02 15.52 -7.26
N GLY A 107 25.52 14.35 -6.87
CA GLY A 107 26.71 14.23 -6.00
C GLY A 107 27.83 13.35 -6.56
N GLY A 108 29.06 13.91 -6.59
CA GLY A 108 30.36 13.23 -6.73
C GLY A 108 30.69 12.55 -8.08
N SER A 109 29.67 12.10 -8.80
CA SER A 109 29.75 11.48 -10.13
C SER A 109 28.58 11.98 -11.00
N ALA A 110 28.31 13.28 -10.95
CA ALA A 110 27.21 13.90 -11.68
C ALA A 110 27.30 13.51 -13.16
N LEU A 111 26.27 12.81 -13.65
CA LEU A 111 26.18 12.45 -15.05
C LEU A 111 26.04 13.75 -15.85
N THR A 112 26.97 13.98 -16.76
CA THR A 112 26.85 15.09 -17.71
C THR A 112 25.59 14.90 -18.58
N ALA A 113 25.05 15.97 -19.15
CA ALA A 113 23.87 15.89 -20.03
C ALA A 113 24.01 14.84 -21.14
N LYS A 114 25.22 14.70 -21.71
CA LYS A 114 25.56 13.64 -22.69
C LYS A 114 25.43 12.24 -22.13
N GLN A 115 25.77 12.03 -20.87
CA GLN A 115 25.69 10.73 -20.20
C GLN A 115 24.27 10.40 -19.75
N MET A 116 23.45 11.41 -19.44
CA MET A 116 22.03 11.23 -19.15
C MET A 116 21.24 10.79 -20.40
N GLN A 117 21.61 11.31 -21.56
CA GLN A 117 20.98 10.98 -22.85
C GLN A 117 21.65 9.83 -23.60
N LEU A 118 22.71 9.21 -23.05
CA LEU A 118 23.38 8.11 -23.74
C LEU A 118 22.50 6.85 -23.73
N GLN A 119 22.06 6.45 -24.91
CA GLN A 119 21.35 5.20 -25.13
C GLN A 119 22.34 4.06 -25.40
N VAL A 120 22.20 2.93 -24.71
CA VAL A 120 23.06 1.75 -24.89
C VAL A 120 22.21 0.61 -25.45
N GLY A 121 22.28 0.39 -26.75
CA GLY A 121 21.46 -0.60 -27.45
C GLY A 121 19.97 -0.25 -27.37
N ILE A 122 19.14 -1.23 -27.02
CA ILE A 122 17.68 -1.07 -26.87
C ILE A 122 17.26 -0.59 -25.47
N LEU A 123 18.20 -0.33 -24.57
CA LEU A 123 17.87 0.07 -23.20
C LEU A 123 17.43 1.54 -23.16
N PRO A 124 16.43 1.89 -22.33
CA PRO A 124 16.06 3.28 -22.11
C PRO A 124 17.24 4.06 -21.51
N THR A 125 17.33 5.33 -21.87
CA THR A 125 18.32 6.28 -21.35
C THR A 125 18.14 6.50 -19.85
N ILE A 126 19.17 7.05 -19.20
CA ILE A 126 19.11 7.35 -17.76
C ILE A 126 18.07 8.45 -17.51
N ALA A 127 17.95 9.42 -18.42
CA ALA A 127 16.91 10.45 -18.35
C ALA A 127 15.50 9.85 -18.38
N GLU A 128 15.21 8.96 -19.34
CA GLU A 128 13.90 8.29 -19.44
C GLU A 128 13.57 7.45 -18.20
N CYS A 129 14.57 6.74 -17.64
CA CYS A 129 14.37 5.99 -16.40
C CYS A 129 14.06 6.90 -15.19
N LEU A 130 14.72 8.07 -15.11
CA LEU A 130 14.50 9.03 -14.03
C LEU A 130 13.14 9.73 -14.15
N ASP A 131 12.74 10.10 -15.36
CA ASP A 131 11.42 10.65 -15.65
C ASP A 131 10.33 9.65 -15.29
N GLY A 132 10.44 8.38 -15.74
CA GLY A 132 9.47 7.35 -15.39
C GLY A 132 9.37 7.11 -13.87
N PHE A 133 10.51 7.16 -13.17
CA PHE A 133 10.53 7.03 -11.72
C PHE A 133 9.89 8.24 -11.01
N GLN A 134 10.12 9.44 -11.52
CA GLN A 134 9.49 10.68 -11.03
C GLN A 134 7.97 10.62 -11.24
N THR A 135 7.50 10.24 -12.43
CA THR A 135 6.06 10.06 -12.73
C THR A 135 5.41 9.07 -11.78
N LEU A 136 6.05 7.91 -11.52
CA LEU A 136 5.54 6.94 -10.55
C LEU A 136 5.40 7.52 -9.14
N CYS A 137 6.37 8.31 -8.69
CA CYS A 137 6.30 8.98 -7.40
C CYS A 137 5.19 10.05 -7.34
N GLU A 138 4.98 10.80 -8.43
CA GLU A 138 3.98 11.87 -8.51
C GLU A 138 2.54 11.33 -8.52
N MET A 139 2.30 10.21 -9.20
CA MET A 139 0.99 9.56 -9.22
C MET A 139 0.48 9.21 -7.81
N HIS A 140 1.39 8.80 -6.91
CA HIS A 140 1.04 8.37 -5.55
C HIS A 140 1.07 9.50 -4.50
N GLN A 141 1.55 10.69 -4.86
CA GLN A 141 1.44 11.89 -4.00
C GLN A 141 0.15 12.68 -4.27
N ALA A 142 -0.54 12.39 -5.38
CA ALA A 142 -1.79 13.02 -5.77
C ALA A 142 -3.04 12.28 -5.26
N GLU A 143 -2.87 11.07 -4.73
CA GLU A 143 -3.89 10.29 -4.00
C GLU A 143 -3.81 10.54 -2.48
#